data_AF-A0A1G2QAD8-F1
#
_entry.id   AF-A0A1G2QAD8-F1
#
_cell.length_a   1.000
_cell.length_b   1.000
_cell.length_c   1.000
_cell.angle_alpha   90.00
_cell.angle_beta   90.00
_cell.angle_gamma   90.00
#
_symmetry.space_group_name_H-M   'P 1'
#
loop_
_entity.id
_entity.type
_entity.pdbx_description
1 polymer ?
#
loop_
_entity_poly.entity_id
_entity_poly.type
_entity_poly.pdbx_seq_one_letter_code
_entity_poly.pdbx_strand_id
1 'polypeptide(L)'
;METRNFQELVANSWQNGLYGCLGLDPDVSKIPACVKGSGVIGRIYQFLTDIIDESKDVVGFFKPNLAFFERYGSTGIQTLKELICRINIVAPGKPIILDAKKNEIGNSNLGYVDFVFNYLGVDAVTVNPYLGLLALKPFFQKKEKGIIVLCRTSNEESDEFQGQRVELTKRLKEEITIYSPSAQSFLGEFDETIPLYLVVAHRAHVYNKTFHNVGLVTGATYPEDLKPIRQIAGSMPFLLPGIGAQSKTGDLEADLRAVLENGFYQPEGNVIINVARAALYRSQNDDYAVKCMEYIVRLNSIINAWRASV
;
A
#
# COMPACT_ATOMS: atom_id res chain seq x y z
N MET A 1 25.90 6.13 0.08
CA MET A 1 24.52 6.53 -0.21
C MET A 1 23.89 6.87 1.11
N GLU A 2 23.24 8.02 1.23
CA GLU A 2 22.43 8.35 2.41
C GLU A 2 21.39 7.25 2.64
N THR A 3 21.18 6.90 3.91
CA THR A 3 20.20 5.88 4.30
C THR A 3 18.81 6.41 3.96
N ARG A 4 18.09 5.73 3.07
CA ARG A 4 16.71 6.08 2.70
C ARG A 4 15.77 5.84 3.89
N ASN A 5 15.11 6.90 4.37
CA ASN A 5 14.06 6.84 5.37
C ASN A 5 12.68 6.86 4.71
N PHE A 6 11.85 5.85 4.98
CA PHE A 6 10.54 5.72 4.35
C PHE A 6 9.59 6.88 4.67
N GLN A 7 9.57 7.34 5.92
CA GLN A 7 8.67 8.39 6.38
C GLN A 7 9.00 9.73 5.71
N GLU A 8 10.29 10.05 5.56
CA GLU A 8 10.74 11.24 4.85
C GLU A 8 10.37 11.18 3.35
N LEU A 9 10.60 10.04 2.71
CA LEU A 9 10.24 9.82 1.30
C LEU A 9 8.73 9.97 1.07
N VAL A 10 7.92 9.40 1.97
CA VAL A 10 6.46 9.48 1.93
C VAL A 10 6.00 10.93 2.14
N ALA A 11 6.55 11.63 3.14
CA ALA A 11 6.22 13.03 3.40
C ALA A 11 6.57 13.94 2.21
N ASN A 12 7.74 13.74 1.59
CA ASN A 12 8.15 14.45 0.40
C ASN A 12 7.19 14.20 -0.77
N SER A 13 6.78 12.95 -1.00
CA SER A 13 5.78 12.61 -2.02
C SER A 13 4.47 13.39 -1.81
N TRP A 14 3.93 13.39 -0.59
CA TRP A 14 2.69 14.09 -0.27
C TRP A 14 2.79 15.61 -0.32
N GLN A 15 3.91 16.19 0.09
CA GLN A 15 4.16 17.63 -0.03
C GLN A 15 4.14 18.10 -1.49
N ASN A 16 4.55 17.24 -2.42
CA ASN A 16 4.48 17.49 -3.86
C ASN A 16 3.12 17.11 -4.48
N GLY A 17 2.11 16.78 -3.67
CA GLY A 17 0.79 16.39 -4.15
C GLY A 17 0.75 15.04 -4.87
N LEU A 18 1.73 14.17 -4.61
CA LEU A 18 1.85 12.86 -5.25
C LEU A 18 1.36 11.76 -4.31
N TYR A 19 0.15 11.28 -4.58
CA TYR A 19 -0.57 10.28 -3.77
C TYR A 19 -0.67 8.92 -4.48
N GLY A 20 -0.57 8.94 -5.81
CA GLY A 20 -0.65 7.76 -6.66
C GLY A 20 0.53 6.81 -6.43
N CYS A 21 0.18 5.56 -6.16
CA CYS A 21 1.10 4.43 -6.05
C CYS A 21 0.90 3.50 -7.24
N LEU A 22 1.97 3.30 -8.02
CA LEU A 22 1.93 2.44 -9.20
C LEU A 22 2.30 1.01 -8.82
N GLY A 23 1.33 0.11 -8.89
CA GLY A 23 1.54 -1.32 -8.69
C GLY A 23 2.19 -1.96 -9.91
N LEU A 24 3.39 -2.52 -9.73
CA LEU A 24 4.19 -3.15 -10.80
C LEU A 24 3.87 -4.65 -10.88
N ASP A 25 2.64 -4.94 -11.29
CA ASP A 25 2.03 -6.27 -11.22
C ASP A 25 1.75 -6.80 -12.65
N PRO A 26 2.77 -7.34 -13.36
CA PRO A 26 2.69 -7.67 -14.79
C PRO A 26 1.81 -8.89 -15.08
N ASP A 27 0.80 -8.69 -15.94
CA ASP A 27 0.02 -9.72 -16.58
C ASP A 27 0.51 -9.84 -18.03
N VAL A 28 1.33 -10.87 -18.27
CA VAL A 28 2.00 -11.10 -19.56
C VAL A 28 1.03 -11.13 -20.73
N SER A 29 -0.20 -11.61 -20.50
CA SER A 29 -1.24 -11.69 -21.53
C SER A 29 -1.74 -10.33 -22.00
N LYS A 30 -1.53 -9.28 -21.19
CA LYS A 30 -1.99 -7.90 -21.46
C LYS A 30 -0.87 -6.95 -21.87
N ILE A 31 0.38 -7.40 -21.82
CA ILE A 31 1.53 -6.60 -22.26
C ILE A 31 1.42 -6.39 -23.78
N PRO A 32 1.44 -5.12 -24.26
CA PRO A 32 1.30 -4.80 -25.68
C PRO A 32 2.27 -5.56 -26.58
N ALA A 33 1.80 -5.97 -27.77
CA ALA A 33 2.60 -6.74 -28.73
C ALA A 33 3.79 -5.95 -29.30
N CYS A 34 3.74 -4.62 -29.21
CA CYS A 34 4.84 -3.75 -29.58
C CYS A 34 6.04 -3.84 -28.62
N VAL A 35 5.83 -4.21 -27.35
CA VAL A 35 6.91 -4.41 -26.37
C VAL A 35 7.79 -5.57 -26.82
N LYS A 36 9.00 -5.24 -27.25
CA LYS A 36 10.04 -6.20 -27.63
C LYS A 36 10.89 -6.52 -26.41
N GLY A 37 11.12 -7.81 -26.16
CA GLY A 37 11.95 -8.27 -25.05
C GLY A 37 12.32 -9.73 -25.26
N SER A 38 13.50 -10.13 -24.76
CA SER A 38 13.96 -11.52 -24.89
C SER A 38 13.14 -12.44 -23.97
N GLY A 39 12.24 -13.21 -24.56
CA GLY A 39 11.34 -14.11 -23.82
C GLY A 39 10.36 -13.36 -22.91
N VAL A 40 9.69 -14.11 -22.04
CA VAL A 40 8.66 -13.58 -21.14
C VAL A 40 9.24 -12.58 -20.14
N ILE A 41 10.36 -12.92 -19.50
CA ILE A 41 11.03 -12.07 -18.52
C ILE A 41 11.55 -10.76 -19.15
N GLY A 42 12.19 -10.83 -20.32
CA GLY A 42 12.66 -9.64 -21.01
C GLY A 42 11.52 -8.70 -21.40
N ARG A 43 10.36 -9.23 -21.81
CA ARG A 43 9.17 -8.42 -22.09
C ARG A 43 8.60 -7.76 -20.83
N ILE A 44 8.56 -8.48 -19.69
CA ILE A 44 8.14 -7.90 -18.41
C ILE A 44 9.07 -6.75 -18.01
N TYR A 45 10.38 -6.99 -18.05
CA TYR A 45 11.37 -5.98 -17.66
C TYR A 45 11.28 -4.73 -18.53
N GLN A 46 11.21 -4.89 -19.86
CA GLN A 46 11.08 -3.77 -20.79
C GLN A 46 9.81 -2.98 -20.52
N PHE A 47 8.66 -3.65 -20.49
CA PHE A 47 7.35 -3.04 -20.25
C PHE A 47 7.32 -2.19 -18.97
N LEU A 48 7.80 -2.76 -17.86
CA LEU A 48 7.80 -2.06 -16.58
C LEU A 48 8.84 -0.93 -16.54
N THR A 49 10.01 -1.11 -17.16
CA THR A 49 11.04 -0.06 -17.22
C THR A 49 10.57 1.15 -18.00
N ASP A 50 9.91 0.95 -19.15
CA ASP A 50 9.36 2.06 -19.95
C ASP A 50 8.32 2.84 -19.15
N ILE A 51 7.43 2.15 -18.44
CA ILE A 51 6.44 2.77 -17.57
C ILE A 51 7.10 3.51 -16.40
N ILE A 52 8.12 2.94 -15.76
CA ILE A 52 8.86 3.58 -14.66
C ILE A 52 9.52 4.87 -15.18
N ASP A 53 10.22 4.79 -16.31
CA ASP A 53 10.97 5.90 -16.88
C ASP A 53 10.05 7.06 -17.30
N GLU A 54 8.89 6.74 -17.86
CA GLU A 54 7.88 7.72 -18.30
C GLU A 54 7.12 8.35 -17.13
N SER A 55 6.85 7.59 -16.05
CA SER A 55 6.00 8.04 -14.93
C SER A 55 6.77 8.56 -13.71
N LYS A 56 8.11 8.46 -13.70
CA LYS A 56 8.97 8.76 -12.54
C LYS A 56 8.73 10.13 -11.89
N ASP A 57 8.33 11.15 -12.65
CA ASP A 57 8.16 12.50 -12.10
C ASP A 57 6.79 12.68 -11.43
N VAL A 58 5.77 11.94 -11.89
CA VAL A 58 4.37 12.11 -11.46
C VAL A 58 3.89 11.02 -10.50
N VAL A 59 4.58 9.90 -10.40
CA VAL A 59 4.26 8.84 -9.44
C VAL A 59 4.76 9.22 -8.04
N GLY A 60 3.96 8.90 -7.01
CA GLY A 60 4.36 9.08 -5.62
C GLY A 60 5.12 7.87 -5.08
N PHE A 61 4.69 6.66 -5.45
CA PHE A 61 5.19 5.41 -4.88
C PHE A 61 5.24 4.31 -5.94
N PHE A 62 6.20 3.40 -5.84
CA PHE A 62 6.19 2.16 -6.62
C PHE A 62 5.89 0.97 -5.71
N LYS A 63 5.02 0.05 -6.15
CA LYS A 63 4.65 -1.13 -5.36
C LYS A 63 4.68 -2.42 -6.15
N PRO A 64 5.85 -3.05 -6.37
CA PRO A 64 5.89 -4.39 -6.94
C PRO A 64 5.26 -5.41 -6.00
N ASN A 65 4.39 -6.27 -6.53
CA ASN A 65 3.89 -7.45 -5.82
C ASN A 65 4.77 -8.67 -6.10
N LEU A 66 5.33 -9.23 -5.03
CA LEU A 66 6.34 -10.29 -5.07
C LEU A 66 5.87 -11.54 -5.83
N ALA A 67 4.59 -11.90 -5.75
CA ALA A 67 4.04 -13.11 -6.36
C ALA A 67 4.15 -13.12 -7.90
N PHE A 68 4.07 -11.95 -8.54
CA PHE A 68 4.21 -11.82 -10.00
C PHE A 68 5.62 -12.11 -10.50
N PHE A 69 6.60 -12.07 -9.61
CA PHE A 69 8.00 -12.35 -9.91
C PHE A 69 8.39 -13.76 -9.44
N GLU A 70 7.96 -14.18 -8.24
CA GLU A 70 8.25 -15.51 -7.68
C GLU A 70 7.82 -16.65 -8.62
N ARG A 71 6.74 -16.48 -9.39
CA ARG A 71 6.27 -17.47 -10.37
C ARG A 71 7.28 -17.83 -11.46
N TYR A 72 8.34 -17.04 -11.64
CA TYR A 72 9.43 -17.28 -12.60
C TYR A 72 10.73 -17.72 -11.91
N GLY A 73 10.66 -18.13 -10.64
CA GLY A 73 11.80 -18.59 -9.86
C GLY A 73 12.90 -17.52 -9.71
N SER A 74 14.16 -17.95 -9.74
CA SER A 74 15.32 -17.07 -9.55
C SER A 74 15.38 -15.93 -10.58
N THR A 75 14.99 -16.19 -11.83
CA THR A 75 14.99 -15.17 -12.89
C THR A 75 14.00 -14.04 -12.60
N GLY A 76 12.81 -14.36 -12.07
CA GLY A 76 11.84 -13.34 -11.68
C GLY A 76 12.31 -12.50 -10.49
N ILE A 77 12.93 -13.13 -9.48
CA ILE A 77 13.51 -12.41 -8.34
C ILE A 77 14.67 -11.50 -8.78
N GLN A 78 15.51 -11.97 -9.69
CA GLN A 78 16.58 -11.17 -10.29
C GLN A 78 16.01 -9.97 -11.05
N THR A 79 14.97 -10.16 -11.87
CA THR A 79 14.28 -9.07 -12.56
C THR A 79 13.64 -8.07 -11.60
N LEU A 80 13.03 -8.52 -10.51
CA LEU A 80 12.52 -7.63 -9.46
C LEU A 80 13.65 -6.79 -8.85
N LYS A 81 14.80 -7.41 -8.55
CA LYS A 81 15.96 -6.68 -8.04
C LYS A 81 16.45 -5.63 -9.03
N GLU A 82 16.53 -5.96 -10.31
CA GLU A 82 16.93 -5.04 -11.38
C GLU A 82 15.96 -3.86 -11.53
N LEU A 83 14.65 -4.11 -11.46
CA LEU A 83 13.64 -3.04 -11.47
C LEU A 83 13.77 -2.11 -10.26
N ILE A 84 14.00 -2.66 -9.06
CA ILE A 84 14.24 -1.85 -7.85
C ILE A 84 15.51 -1.01 -8.00
N CYS A 85 16.59 -1.57 -8.56
CA CYS A 85 17.80 -0.81 -8.87
C CYS A 85 17.52 0.31 -9.87
N ARG A 86 16.75 0.03 -10.94
CA ARG A 86 16.35 1.04 -11.94
C ARG A 86 15.59 2.19 -11.29
N ILE A 87 14.58 1.90 -10.48
CA ILE A 87 13.79 2.91 -9.75
C ILE A 87 14.70 3.79 -8.88
N ASN A 88 15.63 3.18 -8.13
CA ASN A 88 16.56 3.94 -7.30
C ASN A 88 17.50 4.86 -8.12
N ILE A 89 17.79 4.51 -9.38
CA ILE A 89 18.63 5.33 -10.27
C ILE A 89 17.82 6.47 -10.89
N VAL A 90 16.63 6.20 -11.43
CA VAL A 90 15.86 7.19 -12.21
C VAL A 90 14.88 8.00 -11.37
N ALA A 91 14.49 7.49 -10.22
CA ALA A 91 13.49 8.05 -9.34
C ALA A 91 13.95 7.97 -7.85
N PRO A 92 15.15 8.46 -7.50
CA PRO A 92 15.73 8.31 -6.16
C PRO A 92 14.88 8.92 -5.04
N GLY A 93 14.02 9.89 -5.33
CA GLY A 93 13.10 10.46 -4.34
C GLY A 93 11.83 9.65 -4.09
N LYS A 94 11.61 8.54 -4.81
CA LYS A 94 10.34 7.80 -4.77
C LYS A 94 10.43 6.57 -3.87
N PRO A 95 9.56 6.43 -2.85
CA PRO A 95 9.52 5.24 -2.01
C PRO A 95 9.08 3.97 -2.78
N ILE A 96 9.70 2.85 -2.43
CA ILE A 96 9.39 1.53 -2.98
C ILE A 96 8.79 0.65 -1.88
N ILE A 97 7.56 0.17 -2.11
CA ILE A 97 6.80 -0.67 -1.19
C ILE A 97 6.73 -2.09 -1.77
N LEU A 98 7.37 -3.07 -1.14
CA LEU A 98 7.21 -4.46 -1.56
C LEU A 98 5.90 -5.04 -1.01
N ASP A 99 5.00 -5.41 -1.91
CA ASP A 99 3.79 -6.14 -1.52
C ASP A 99 4.10 -7.64 -1.43
N ALA A 100 4.48 -8.10 -0.23
CA ALA A 100 4.93 -9.46 0.05
C ALA A 100 4.11 -10.20 1.12
N LYS A 101 3.31 -9.49 1.92
CA LYS A 101 2.40 -10.04 2.94
C LYS A 101 3.09 -11.06 3.88
N LYS A 102 4.34 -10.80 4.26
CA LYS A 102 5.15 -11.75 5.05
C LYS A 102 4.51 -12.01 6.41
N ASN A 103 4.60 -13.26 6.87
CA ASN A 103 3.95 -13.77 8.06
C ASN A 103 4.70 -14.97 8.64
N GLU A 104 5.67 -14.71 9.50
CA GLU A 104 6.42 -15.76 10.23
C GLU A 104 6.68 -15.29 11.67
N ILE A 105 7.27 -16.16 12.47
CA ILE A 105 7.69 -16.00 13.86
C ILE A 105 9.21 -16.13 14.02
N GLY A 106 9.71 -15.63 15.15
CA GLY A 106 11.08 -15.90 15.60
C GLY A 106 12.16 -15.54 14.58
N ASN A 107 13.16 -16.42 14.47
CA ASN A 107 14.35 -16.19 13.66
C ASN A 107 14.08 -16.20 12.14
N SER A 108 13.02 -16.87 11.69
CA SER A 108 12.64 -16.90 10.26
C SER A 108 12.36 -15.49 9.73
N ASN A 109 11.82 -14.60 10.56
CA ASN A 109 11.60 -13.20 10.18
C ASN A 109 12.89 -12.43 9.89
N LEU A 110 14.04 -12.82 10.50
CA LEU A 110 15.32 -12.19 10.19
C LEU A 110 15.74 -12.46 8.74
N GLY A 111 15.53 -13.68 8.25
CA GLY A 111 15.78 -14.03 6.84
C GLY A 111 14.91 -13.22 5.87
N TYR A 112 13.63 -13.01 6.21
CA TYR A 112 12.76 -12.14 5.41
C TYR A 112 13.18 -10.68 5.46
N VAL A 113 13.56 -10.17 6.63
CA VAL A 113 14.07 -8.81 6.81
C VAL A 113 15.32 -8.59 5.94
N ASP A 114 16.26 -9.54 5.93
CA ASP A 114 17.47 -9.46 5.12
C ASP A 114 17.17 -9.52 3.62
N PHE A 115 16.27 -10.42 3.20
CA PHE A 115 15.83 -10.49 1.81
C PHE A 115 15.19 -9.18 1.34
N VAL A 116 14.26 -8.64 2.12
CA VAL A 116 13.48 -7.45 1.74
C VAL A 116 14.33 -6.18 1.78
N PHE A 117 15.03 -5.93 2.87
CA PHE A 117 15.69 -4.64 3.07
C PHE A 117 17.17 -4.61 2.68
N ASN A 118 17.87 -5.75 2.72
CA ASN A 118 19.29 -5.78 2.36
C ASN A 118 19.49 -6.27 0.91
N TYR A 119 18.87 -7.40 0.55
CA TYR A 119 19.01 -7.95 -0.79
C TYR A 119 18.20 -7.13 -1.82
N LEU A 120 16.88 -6.99 -1.66
CA LEU A 120 16.06 -6.20 -2.58
C LEU A 120 16.32 -4.69 -2.42
N GLY A 121 16.35 -4.20 -1.18
CA GLY A 121 16.64 -2.80 -0.88
C GLY A 121 15.43 -1.88 -1.00
N VAL A 122 14.23 -2.38 -0.68
CA VAL A 122 13.00 -1.58 -0.67
C VAL A 122 12.90 -0.71 0.59
N ASP A 123 11.94 0.22 0.60
CA ASP A 123 11.73 1.16 1.71
C ASP A 123 10.63 0.70 2.66
N ALA A 124 9.66 -0.07 2.15
CA ALA A 124 8.59 -0.63 2.97
C ALA A 124 8.16 -2.02 2.51
N VAL A 125 7.45 -2.74 3.38
CA VAL A 125 6.92 -4.07 3.09
C VAL A 125 5.54 -4.28 3.71
N THR A 126 4.67 -5.02 3.01
CA THR A 126 3.40 -5.48 3.56
C THR A 126 3.59 -6.74 4.41
N VAL A 127 2.93 -6.80 5.57
CA VAL A 127 2.99 -7.93 6.52
C VAL A 127 1.59 -8.34 6.97
N ASN A 128 1.39 -9.63 7.23
CA ASN A 128 0.11 -10.16 7.73
C ASN A 128 0.20 -10.38 9.26
N PRO A 129 -0.72 -9.81 10.07
CA PRO A 129 -0.63 -9.85 11.52
C PRO A 129 -1.19 -11.13 12.17
N TYR A 130 -1.61 -12.13 11.41
CA TYR A 130 -2.36 -13.29 11.92
C TYR A 130 -1.66 -14.03 13.09
N LEU A 131 -0.34 -14.18 13.04
CA LEU A 131 0.45 -14.83 14.10
C LEU A 131 0.70 -13.93 15.33
N GLY A 132 0.14 -12.72 15.32
CA GLY A 132 0.33 -11.67 16.32
C GLY A 132 1.44 -10.68 15.94
N LEU A 133 1.21 -9.39 16.21
CA LEU A 133 2.17 -8.33 15.86
C LEU A 133 3.52 -8.46 16.56
N LEU A 134 3.58 -9.12 17.72
CA LEU A 134 4.84 -9.35 18.42
C LEU A 134 5.80 -10.22 17.60
N ALA A 135 5.26 -11.18 16.83
CA ALA A 135 6.06 -12.01 15.94
C ALA A 135 6.80 -11.17 14.89
N LEU A 136 6.17 -10.07 14.43
CA LEU A 136 6.69 -9.15 13.43
C LEU A 136 7.67 -8.10 13.98
N LYS A 137 8.03 -8.17 15.28
CA LYS A 137 9.00 -7.26 15.92
C LYS A 137 10.31 -7.07 15.13
N PRO A 138 10.92 -8.09 14.49
CA PRO A 138 12.13 -7.89 13.67
C PRO A 138 11.94 -6.89 12.52
N PHE A 139 10.74 -6.83 11.92
CA PHE A 139 10.40 -5.82 10.92
C PHE A 139 10.27 -4.44 11.55
N PHE A 140 9.48 -4.31 12.63
CA PHE A 140 9.26 -3.01 13.29
C PHE A 140 10.53 -2.36 13.83
N GLN A 141 11.54 -3.16 14.20
CA GLN A 141 12.85 -2.66 14.64
C GLN A 141 13.64 -1.93 13.53
N LYS A 142 13.28 -2.09 12.26
CA LYS A 142 13.87 -1.32 11.15
C LYS A 142 13.23 0.06 11.05
N LYS A 143 13.64 0.98 11.93
CA LYS A 143 13.02 2.31 12.11
C LYS A 143 12.94 3.16 10.84
N GLU A 144 13.95 3.04 9.96
CA GLU A 144 14.02 3.75 8.67
C GLU A 144 13.08 3.16 7.59
N LYS A 145 12.42 2.03 7.88
CA LYS A 145 11.62 1.26 6.92
C LYS A 145 10.16 1.25 7.32
N GLY A 146 9.27 1.25 6.33
CA GLY A 146 7.82 1.18 6.53
C GLY A 146 7.30 -0.25 6.67
N ILE A 147 6.54 -0.53 7.72
CA ILE A 147 5.89 -1.84 7.92
C ILE A 147 4.38 -1.66 7.80
N ILE A 148 3.80 -2.16 6.70
CA ILE A 148 2.40 -1.92 6.36
C ILE A 148 1.58 -3.17 6.68
N VAL A 149 0.80 -3.12 7.75
CA VAL A 149 0.06 -4.27 8.29
C VAL A 149 -1.25 -4.47 7.53
N LEU A 150 -1.53 -5.69 7.09
CA LEU A 150 -2.85 -6.03 6.53
C LEU A 150 -3.94 -5.85 7.59
N CYS A 151 -4.94 -5.01 7.31
CA CYS A 151 -6.02 -4.70 8.23
C CYS A 151 -7.39 -5.13 7.67
N ARG A 152 -7.82 -4.49 6.59
CA ARG A 152 -9.08 -4.77 5.89
C ARG A 152 -8.79 -4.82 4.40
N THR A 153 -8.98 -5.94 3.72
CA THR A 153 -8.61 -6.09 2.29
C THR A 153 -9.81 -5.92 1.36
N SER A 154 -9.55 -5.74 0.07
CA SER A 154 -10.57 -5.41 -0.95
C SER A 154 -11.25 -6.61 -1.60
N ASN A 155 -10.89 -7.84 -1.22
CA ASN A 155 -11.41 -9.07 -1.81
C ASN A 155 -12.76 -9.47 -1.18
N GLU A 156 -13.57 -10.20 -1.94
CA GLU A 156 -14.93 -10.63 -1.56
C GLU A 156 -14.91 -11.52 -0.30
N GLU A 157 -13.88 -12.35 -0.16
CA GLU A 157 -13.70 -13.29 0.94
C GLU A 157 -13.16 -12.63 2.22
N SER A 158 -12.91 -11.30 2.21
CA SER A 158 -12.33 -10.61 3.37
C SER A 158 -13.19 -10.75 4.64
N ASP A 159 -14.52 -10.87 4.50
CA ASP A 159 -15.45 -11.05 5.62
C ASP A 159 -15.38 -12.43 6.27
N GLU A 160 -14.82 -13.45 5.63
CA GLU A 160 -14.68 -14.80 6.20
C GLU A 160 -13.93 -14.75 7.54
N PHE A 161 -12.89 -13.92 7.63
CA PHE A 161 -12.11 -13.72 8.85
C PHE A 161 -12.14 -12.27 9.35
N GLN A 162 -11.89 -11.30 8.49
CA GLN A 162 -11.62 -9.92 8.93
C GLN A 162 -12.89 -9.25 9.47
N GLY A 163 -14.04 -9.57 8.88
CA GLY A 163 -15.36 -9.10 9.30
C GLY A 163 -15.96 -9.86 10.49
N GLN A 164 -15.34 -10.96 10.94
CA GLN A 164 -15.82 -11.72 12.09
C GLN A 164 -15.93 -10.83 13.32
N ARG A 165 -17.04 -10.97 14.05
CA ARG A 165 -17.29 -10.20 15.26
C ARG A 165 -16.61 -10.89 16.44
N VAL A 166 -15.81 -10.13 17.17
CA VAL A 166 -15.13 -10.59 18.39
C VAL A 166 -15.63 -9.79 19.60
N GLU A 167 -15.53 -10.36 20.79
CA GLU A 167 -15.99 -9.71 22.02
C GLU A 167 -15.31 -8.36 22.26
N LEU A 168 -16.12 -7.31 22.41
CA LEU A 168 -15.67 -5.99 22.81
C LEU A 168 -15.66 -5.90 24.34
N THR A 169 -14.64 -6.53 24.95
CA THR A 169 -14.48 -6.48 26.40
C THR A 169 -14.34 -5.03 26.90
N LYS A 170 -14.77 -4.76 28.13
CA LYS A 170 -14.60 -3.44 28.78
C LYS A 170 -13.15 -2.95 28.69
N ARG A 171 -12.19 -3.85 28.93
CA ARG A 171 -10.75 -3.58 28.82
C ARG A 171 -10.35 -3.15 27.41
N LEU A 172 -10.81 -3.84 26.37
CA LEU A 172 -10.50 -3.48 24.99
C LEU A 172 -11.11 -2.13 24.62
N LYS A 173 -12.35 -1.85 25.03
CA LYS A 173 -13.03 -0.57 24.80
C LYS A 173 -12.30 0.60 25.46
N GLU A 174 -11.88 0.43 26.71
CA GLU A 174 -11.04 1.39 27.44
C GLU A 174 -9.68 1.58 26.74
N GLU A 175 -9.04 0.50 26.32
CA GLU A 175 -7.76 0.54 25.63
C GLU A 175 -7.85 1.34 24.32
N ILE A 176 -8.84 1.06 23.46
CA ILE A 176 -9.04 1.81 22.21
C ILE A 176 -9.29 3.29 22.51
N THR A 177 -10.12 3.60 23.52
CA THR A 177 -10.43 4.99 23.89
C THR A 177 -9.18 5.76 24.34
N ILE A 178 -8.28 5.11 25.08
CA ILE A 178 -7.02 5.71 25.55
C ILE A 178 -6.08 6.01 24.38
N TYR A 179 -5.89 5.05 23.47
CA TYR A 179 -4.96 5.20 22.34
C TYR A 179 -5.52 6.05 21.20
N SER A 180 -6.85 6.10 21.09
CA SER A 180 -7.59 6.72 20.00
C SER A 180 -8.86 7.42 20.52
N PRO A 181 -8.76 8.59 21.19
CA PRO A 181 -9.93 9.29 21.73
C PRO A 181 -11.01 9.60 20.68
N SER A 182 -10.62 9.83 19.42
CA SER A 182 -11.53 9.99 18.28
C SER A 182 -12.46 8.80 18.06
N ALA A 183 -12.03 7.60 18.45
CA ALA A 183 -12.81 6.38 18.32
C ALA A 183 -13.97 6.29 19.32
N GLN A 184 -13.91 7.04 20.43
CA GLN A 184 -14.94 6.99 21.49
C GLN A 184 -16.35 7.21 20.94
N SER A 185 -16.48 8.12 19.97
CA SER A 185 -17.76 8.47 19.35
C SER A 185 -18.44 7.28 18.65
N PHE A 186 -17.69 6.49 17.87
CA PHE A 186 -18.26 5.35 17.13
C PHE A 186 -18.24 4.05 17.94
N LEU A 187 -17.39 3.93 18.96
CA LEU A 187 -17.41 2.77 19.87
C LEU A 187 -18.72 2.63 20.65
N GLY A 188 -19.55 3.70 20.70
CA GLY A 188 -20.91 3.65 21.20
C GLY A 188 -21.89 2.91 20.28
N GLU A 189 -21.55 2.76 18.98
CA GLU A 189 -22.35 2.03 17.99
C GLU A 189 -22.16 0.51 18.09
N PHE A 190 -21.15 0.07 18.84
CA PHE A 190 -20.89 -1.34 19.11
C PHE A 190 -21.34 -1.71 20.52
N ASP A 191 -22.21 -2.73 20.59
CA ASP A 191 -22.67 -3.34 21.84
C ASP A 191 -21.57 -4.25 22.43
N GLU A 192 -21.77 -5.58 22.37
CA GLU A 192 -20.90 -6.57 22.99
C GLU A 192 -19.75 -7.06 22.08
N THR A 193 -19.76 -6.66 20.80
CA THR A 193 -18.82 -7.19 19.80
C THR A 193 -18.38 -6.14 18.80
N ILE A 194 -17.16 -6.29 18.27
CA ILE A 194 -16.55 -5.42 17.27
C ILE A 194 -15.93 -6.28 16.13
N PRO A 195 -15.89 -5.81 14.87
CA PRO A 195 -15.18 -6.49 13.80
C PRO A 195 -13.69 -6.71 14.11
N LEU A 196 -13.17 -7.89 13.76
CA LEU A 196 -11.78 -8.27 13.99
C LEU A 196 -10.79 -7.28 13.35
N TYR A 197 -11.10 -6.76 12.16
CA TYR A 197 -10.22 -5.78 11.49
C TYR A 197 -10.02 -4.49 12.30
N LEU A 198 -10.99 -4.05 13.11
CA LEU A 198 -10.82 -2.88 13.98
C LEU A 198 -9.90 -3.19 15.17
N VAL A 199 -9.92 -4.43 15.66
CA VAL A 199 -8.94 -4.89 16.66
C VAL A 199 -7.54 -4.89 16.07
N VAL A 200 -7.38 -5.32 14.80
CA VAL A 200 -6.10 -5.25 14.08
C VAL A 200 -5.63 -3.80 13.93
N ALA A 201 -6.51 -2.88 13.53
CA ALA A 201 -6.20 -1.45 13.42
C ALA A 201 -5.69 -0.87 14.75
N HIS A 202 -6.38 -1.19 15.85
CA HIS A 202 -6.00 -0.75 17.20
C HIS A 202 -4.62 -1.28 17.58
N ARG A 203 -4.40 -2.59 17.39
CA ARG A 203 -3.11 -3.22 17.73
C ARG A 203 -1.97 -2.62 16.90
N ALA A 204 -2.17 -2.38 15.62
CA ALA A 204 -1.17 -1.73 14.77
C ALA A 204 -0.87 -0.29 15.23
N HIS A 205 -1.88 0.47 15.64
CA HIS A 205 -1.72 1.82 16.19
C HIS A 205 -0.93 1.83 17.49
N VAL A 206 -1.18 0.90 18.41
CA VAL A 206 -0.39 0.73 19.64
C VAL A 206 1.09 0.49 19.30
N TYR A 207 1.39 -0.36 18.32
CA TYR A 207 2.78 -0.57 17.87
C TYR A 207 3.36 0.68 17.22
N ASN A 208 2.56 1.42 16.44
CA ASN A 208 3.01 2.66 15.83
C ASN A 208 3.42 3.73 16.86
N LYS A 209 2.79 3.77 18.04
CA LYS A 209 3.20 4.67 19.14
C LYS A 209 4.62 4.41 19.65
N THR A 210 5.16 3.21 19.40
CA THR A 210 6.51 2.82 19.84
C THR A 210 7.53 2.88 18.71
N PHE A 211 7.16 2.41 17.52
CA PHE A 211 8.10 2.25 16.40
C PHE A 211 8.03 3.37 15.36
N HIS A 212 6.93 4.12 15.28
CA HIS A 212 6.72 5.25 14.38
C HIS A 212 6.95 4.95 12.89
N ASN A 213 6.77 3.70 12.48
CA ASN A 213 7.01 3.22 11.13
C ASN A 213 5.94 2.26 10.62
N VAL A 214 4.75 2.29 11.22
CA VAL A 214 3.67 1.36 10.92
C VAL A 214 2.60 2.05 10.08
N GLY A 215 2.19 1.38 9.00
CA GLY A 215 1.03 1.74 8.18
C GLY A 215 0.01 0.61 8.13
N LEU A 216 -1.12 0.85 7.47
CA LEU A 216 -2.18 -0.16 7.27
C LEU A 216 -2.48 -0.38 5.80
N VAL A 217 -2.71 -1.63 5.41
CA VAL A 217 -3.42 -1.94 4.15
C VAL A 217 -4.91 -1.96 4.45
N THR A 218 -5.64 -1.05 3.82
CA THR A 218 -7.09 -0.91 3.94
C THR A 218 -7.69 -0.90 2.53
N GLY A 219 -8.69 -1.73 2.26
CA GLY A 219 -9.28 -1.89 0.94
C GLY A 219 -10.13 -0.69 0.58
N ALA A 220 -9.96 -0.17 -0.63
CA ALA A 220 -10.74 0.97 -1.12
C ALA A 220 -12.17 0.59 -1.57
N THR A 221 -12.51 -0.71 -1.60
CA THR A 221 -13.80 -1.24 -2.10
C THR A 221 -14.98 -0.99 -1.16
N TYR A 222 -14.71 -0.79 0.13
CA TYR A 222 -15.70 -0.52 1.18
C TYR A 222 -15.31 0.77 1.92
N PRO A 223 -15.52 1.96 1.31
CA PRO A 223 -15.10 3.23 1.90
C PRO A 223 -15.66 3.45 3.31
N GLU A 224 -16.84 2.95 3.61
CA GLU A 224 -17.48 3.01 4.93
C GLU A 224 -16.64 2.35 6.04
N ASP A 225 -15.90 1.28 5.74
CA ASP A 225 -15.00 0.62 6.69
C ASP A 225 -13.76 1.50 6.99
N LEU A 226 -13.38 2.43 6.10
CA LEU A 226 -12.21 3.28 6.29
C LEU A 226 -12.39 4.26 7.45
N LYS A 227 -13.60 4.76 7.66
CA LYS A 227 -13.89 5.77 8.69
C LYS A 227 -13.59 5.29 10.11
N PRO A 228 -14.14 4.14 10.58
CA PRO A 228 -13.82 3.64 11.92
C PRO A 228 -12.34 3.22 12.02
N ILE A 229 -11.74 2.67 10.96
CA ILE A 229 -10.30 2.35 10.94
C ILE A 229 -9.48 3.63 11.10
N ARG A 230 -9.85 4.71 10.41
CA ARG A 230 -9.16 6.00 10.50
C ARG A 230 -9.30 6.63 11.88
N GLN A 231 -10.49 6.58 12.47
CA GLN A 231 -10.72 7.06 13.84
C GLN A 231 -9.88 6.31 14.88
N ILE A 232 -9.54 5.04 14.64
CA ILE A 232 -8.60 4.28 15.47
C ILE A 232 -7.14 4.64 15.14
N ALA A 233 -6.75 4.57 13.87
CA ALA A 233 -5.35 4.63 13.46
C ALA A 233 -4.76 6.06 13.39
N GLY A 234 -5.58 7.10 13.52
CA GLY A 234 -5.13 8.50 13.49
C GLY A 234 -4.43 8.85 12.18
N SER A 235 -3.24 9.44 12.22
CA SER A 235 -2.48 9.88 11.04
C SER A 235 -1.64 8.79 10.36
N MET A 236 -1.74 7.52 10.78
CA MET A 236 -0.97 6.42 10.16
C MET A 236 -1.16 6.36 8.63
N PRO A 237 -0.11 6.10 7.84
CA PRO A 237 -0.25 5.92 6.39
C PRO A 237 -1.15 4.73 6.05
N PHE A 238 -2.15 4.95 5.18
CA PHE A 238 -2.98 3.88 4.61
C PHE A 238 -2.56 3.59 3.18
N LEU A 239 -2.15 2.35 2.92
CA LEU A 239 -2.03 1.82 1.56
C LEU A 239 -3.39 1.30 1.11
N LEU A 240 -3.97 1.96 0.12
CA LEU A 240 -5.33 1.73 -0.35
C LEU A 240 -5.33 1.05 -1.73
N PRO A 241 -5.27 -0.29 -1.79
CA PRO A 241 -5.53 -1.02 -3.02
C PRO A 241 -7.02 -1.07 -3.35
N GLY A 242 -7.34 -1.20 -4.64
CA GLY A 242 -8.70 -1.50 -5.11
C GLY A 242 -9.38 -0.38 -5.91
N ILE A 243 -8.75 0.78 -6.05
CA ILE A 243 -9.26 1.83 -6.94
C ILE A 243 -9.10 1.43 -8.42
N GLY A 244 -10.16 1.69 -9.22
CA GLY A 244 -10.19 1.43 -10.66
C GLY A 244 -10.68 0.02 -10.99
N ALA A 245 -9.78 -0.96 -11.10
CA ALA A 245 -10.13 -2.29 -11.62
C ALA A 245 -11.06 -3.11 -10.69
N GLN A 246 -11.22 -2.70 -9.43
CA GLN A 246 -12.16 -3.27 -8.46
C GLN A 246 -13.27 -2.27 -8.07
N SER A 247 -13.41 -1.18 -8.84
CA SER A 247 -14.47 -0.20 -8.67
C SER A 247 -15.84 -0.84 -8.88
N LYS A 248 -16.78 -0.53 -7.98
CA LYS A 248 -18.20 -0.89 -8.15
C LYS A 248 -18.93 0.10 -9.07
N THR A 249 -18.45 1.34 -9.17
CA THR A 249 -19.11 2.44 -9.89
C THR A 249 -18.61 2.59 -11.33
N GLY A 250 -17.37 2.20 -11.59
CA GLY A 250 -16.64 2.51 -12.83
C GLY A 250 -16.17 3.96 -12.92
N ASP A 251 -16.43 4.79 -11.90
CA ASP A 251 -16.08 6.20 -11.84
C ASP A 251 -14.93 6.44 -10.86
N LEU A 252 -13.75 6.70 -11.43
CA LEU A 252 -12.54 7.00 -10.67
C LEU A 252 -12.71 8.19 -9.72
N GLU A 253 -13.42 9.25 -10.13
CA GLU A 253 -13.53 10.44 -9.30
C GLU A 253 -14.45 10.19 -8.10
N ALA A 254 -15.61 9.55 -8.33
CA ALA A 254 -16.54 9.19 -7.27
C ALA A 254 -15.88 8.24 -6.26
N ASP A 255 -15.17 7.21 -6.73
CA ASP A 255 -14.48 6.26 -5.85
C ASP A 255 -13.39 6.95 -5.01
N LEU A 256 -12.58 7.81 -5.64
CA LEU A 256 -11.54 8.56 -4.94
C LEU A 256 -12.16 9.48 -3.87
N ARG A 257 -13.23 10.20 -4.19
CA ARG A 257 -13.92 11.07 -3.22
C ARG A 257 -14.41 10.26 -2.01
N ALA A 258 -15.09 9.14 -2.24
CA ALA A 258 -15.57 8.29 -1.15
C ALA A 258 -14.43 7.77 -0.27
N VAL A 259 -13.31 7.35 -0.87
CA VAL A 259 -12.13 6.90 -0.13
C VAL A 259 -11.48 8.02 0.66
N LEU A 260 -11.37 9.23 0.08
CA LEU A 260 -10.76 10.38 0.74
C LEU A 260 -11.63 10.89 1.90
N GLU A 261 -12.95 10.98 1.72
CA GLU A 261 -13.90 11.41 2.76
C GLU A 261 -13.88 10.51 3.99
N ASN A 262 -13.68 9.20 3.82
CA ASN A 262 -13.66 8.25 4.92
C ASN A 262 -12.24 7.92 5.42
N GLY A 263 -11.23 8.02 4.57
CA GLY A 263 -9.88 7.52 4.82
C GLY A 263 -8.81 8.60 4.99
N PHE A 264 -9.03 9.85 4.59
CA PHE A 264 -8.05 10.93 4.73
C PHE A 264 -8.07 11.51 6.15
N TYR A 265 -6.92 11.91 6.69
CA TYR A 265 -6.81 12.59 7.98
C TYR A 265 -6.15 13.94 7.77
N GLN A 266 -6.90 15.01 7.99
CA GLN A 266 -6.43 16.36 7.73
C GLN A 266 -5.54 16.87 8.88
N PRO A 267 -4.50 17.67 8.57
CA PRO A 267 -4.04 18.12 7.25
C PRO A 267 -3.06 17.16 6.55
N GLU A 268 -2.77 16.00 7.15
CA GLU A 268 -1.71 15.11 6.72
C GLU A 268 -2.03 14.45 5.36
N GLY A 269 -1.08 14.43 4.43
CA GLY A 269 -1.09 13.39 3.41
C GLY A 269 -0.91 12.08 4.16
N ASN A 270 -1.85 11.15 4.13
CA ASN A 270 -1.76 9.92 4.92
C ASN A 270 -2.38 8.72 4.22
N VAL A 271 -2.56 8.87 2.90
CA VAL A 271 -3.13 7.88 2.00
C VAL A 271 -2.15 7.66 0.85
N ILE A 272 -2.04 6.41 0.44
CA ILE A 272 -1.24 5.94 -0.68
C ILE A 272 -2.19 5.16 -1.58
N ILE A 273 -2.64 5.77 -2.67
CA ILE A 273 -3.68 5.19 -3.53
C ILE A 273 -3.04 4.27 -4.56
N ASN A 274 -3.15 2.96 -4.37
CA ASN A 274 -2.53 2.00 -5.26
C ASN A 274 -3.40 1.69 -6.48
N VAL A 275 -2.82 1.85 -7.66
CA VAL A 275 -3.39 1.45 -8.94
C VAL A 275 -2.39 0.59 -9.72
N ALA A 276 -2.86 -0.53 -10.27
CA ALA A 276 -2.04 -1.46 -11.05
C ALA A 276 -2.65 -1.69 -12.43
N ARG A 277 -3.49 -2.73 -12.57
CA ARG A 277 -4.16 -3.11 -13.83
C ARG A 277 -4.87 -1.96 -14.54
N ALA A 278 -5.50 -1.05 -13.79
CA ALA A 278 -6.21 0.11 -14.35
C ALA A 278 -5.28 1.14 -15.01
N ALA A 279 -4.01 1.20 -14.62
CA ALA A 279 -3.02 2.12 -15.18
C ALA A 279 -2.11 1.43 -16.21
N LEU A 280 -1.59 0.24 -15.91
CA LEU A 280 -0.56 -0.44 -16.72
C LEU A 280 -1.01 -0.73 -18.17
N TYR A 281 -2.28 -1.13 -18.37
CA TYR A 281 -2.76 -1.65 -19.66
C TYR A 281 -3.70 -0.69 -20.39
N ARG A 282 -3.52 0.63 -20.19
CA ARG A 282 -4.38 1.67 -20.77
C ARG A 282 -4.30 1.79 -22.30
N SER A 283 -3.21 1.31 -22.91
CA SER A 283 -3.04 1.20 -24.35
C SER A 283 -2.37 -0.11 -24.75
N GLN A 284 -2.63 -0.53 -25.98
CA GLN A 284 -2.01 -1.68 -26.65
C GLN A 284 -1.05 -1.25 -27.78
N ASN A 285 -0.80 0.05 -27.92
CA ASN A 285 0.12 0.64 -28.88
C ASN A 285 1.38 1.17 -28.20
N ASP A 286 2.32 1.73 -28.96
CA ASP A 286 3.61 2.26 -28.48
C ASP A 286 3.50 3.36 -27.41
N ASP A 287 2.31 3.94 -27.22
CA ASP A 287 2.02 4.96 -26.21
C ASP A 287 1.63 4.39 -24.83
N TYR A 288 1.76 3.07 -24.59
CA TYR A 288 1.35 2.44 -23.33
C TYR A 288 1.94 3.08 -22.08
N ALA A 289 3.22 3.46 -22.11
CA ALA A 289 3.89 4.10 -20.98
C ALA A 289 3.29 5.49 -20.71
N VAL A 290 3.10 6.27 -21.78
CA VAL A 290 2.47 7.60 -21.72
C VAL A 290 1.05 7.50 -21.18
N LYS A 291 0.26 6.53 -21.64
CA LYS A 291 -1.12 6.33 -21.16
C LYS A 291 -1.20 5.87 -19.71
N CYS A 292 -0.21 5.12 -19.23
CA CYS A 292 -0.08 4.80 -17.81
C CYS A 292 0.24 6.07 -16.99
N MET A 293 1.20 6.88 -17.45
CA MET A 293 1.59 8.15 -16.82
C MET A 293 0.42 9.15 -16.75
N GLU A 294 -0.31 9.37 -17.86
CA GLU A 294 -1.49 10.23 -17.93
C GLU A 294 -2.55 9.83 -16.89
N TYR A 295 -2.74 8.52 -16.66
CA TYR A 295 -3.68 8.02 -15.67
C TYR A 295 -3.26 8.40 -14.23
N ILE A 296 -1.97 8.32 -13.91
CA ILE A 296 -1.43 8.73 -12.61
C ILE A 296 -1.57 10.25 -12.41
N VAL A 297 -1.30 11.04 -13.46
CA VAL A 297 -1.52 12.51 -13.43
C VAL A 297 -2.98 12.83 -13.13
N ARG A 298 -3.92 12.17 -13.82
CA ARG A 298 -5.36 12.35 -13.58
C ARG A 298 -5.73 12.00 -12.13
N LEU A 299 -5.23 10.88 -11.61
CA LEU A 299 -5.49 10.46 -10.23
C LEU A 299 -4.99 11.49 -9.21
N ASN A 300 -3.74 11.96 -9.33
CA ASN A 300 -3.21 12.98 -8.42
C ASN A 300 -3.98 14.30 -8.55
N SER A 301 -4.38 14.69 -9.76
CA SER A 301 -5.14 15.91 -10.00
C SER A 301 -6.50 15.88 -9.28
N ILE A 302 -7.22 14.75 -9.34
CA ILE A 302 -8.49 14.57 -8.63
C ILE A 302 -8.29 14.69 -7.11
N ILE A 303 -7.28 14.02 -6.56
CA ILE A 303 -6.99 14.04 -5.12
C ILE A 303 -6.64 15.46 -4.66
N ASN A 304 -5.77 16.16 -5.40
CA ASN A 304 -5.37 17.52 -5.06
C ASN A 304 -6.53 18.52 -5.18
N ALA A 305 -7.41 18.37 -6.18
CA ALA A 305 -8.61 19.18 -6.31
C ALA A 305 -9.57 18.97 -5.13
N TRP A 306 -9.78 17.72 -4.71
CA TRP A 306 -10.57 17.42 -3.51
C TRP A 306 -9.95 18.04 -2.25
N ARG A 307 -8.63 17.89 -2.04
CA ARG A 307 -7.92 18.48 -0.90
C ARG A 307 -8.00 20.00 -0.84
N ALA A 308 -8.02 20.67 -1.99
CA ALA A 308 -8.17 22.12 -2.05
C ALA A 308 -9.60 22.59 -1.75
N SER A 309 -10.58 21.67 -1.71
CA SER A 309 -12.00 21.99 -1.50
C SER A 309 -12.50 21.74 -0.06
N VAL A 310 -11.68 21.11 0.79
CA VAL A 310 -12.02 20.74 2.18
C VAL A 310 -11.08 21.42 3.17
#